data_AF-A0A4Y7PH73-F1
#
_entry.id   AF-A0A4Y7PH73-F1
#
_cell.length_a   1.000
_cell.length_b   1.000
_cell.length_c   1.000
_cell.angle_alpha   90.00
_cell.angle_beta   90.00
_cell.angle_gamma   90.00
#
_symmetry.space_group_name_H-M   'P 1'
#
loop_
_entity.id
_entity.type
_entity.pdbx_description
1 polymer ?
#
loop_
_entity_poly.entity_id
_entity_poly.type
_entity_poly.pdbx_seq_one_letter_code
_entity_poly.pdbx_strand_id
1 'polypeptide(L)'
;MEDEHVVWFRDPHNVIKNMLSNPDFHLEFDYAPFREEDANGQRRWGNFMSGDWAWNQADIIAEDPQTEGSMFVPIILGSDKTTVSVATGQNDYYPLYLSIGNVHNNVRRAHRNAVLPIAFLSMPKTDKKYSSDPKFVKFRRQLFHSSLSMYGNAN
;
A
#
# COMPACT_ATOMS: atom_id res chain seq x y z
N MET A 1 11.03 25.31 11.26
CA MET A 1 9.65 25.51 10.81
C MET A 1 8.86 24.50 11.61
N GLU A 2 8.19 24.99 12.65
CA GLU A 2 7.31 24.19 13.50
C GLU A 2 5.91 24.52 12.98
N ASP A 3 5.23 23.52 12.44
CA ASP A 3 3.90 23.64 11.86
C ASP A 3 3.13 22.34 12.19
N GLU A 4 1.88 22.47 12.60
CA GLU A 4 1.05 21.33 13.00
C GLU A 4 0.26 20.82 11.80
N HIS A 5 0.34 19.51 11.55
CA HIS A 5 -0.34 18.87 10.43
C HIS A 5 -1.18 17.69 10.91
N VAL A 6 -2.48 17.76 10.64
CA VAL A 6 -3.43 16.69 10.97
C VAL A 6 -3.41 15.62 9.88
N VAL A 7 -3.22 14.36 10.28
CA VAL A 7 -3.30 13.18 9.40
C VAL A 7 -4.53 12.38 9.75
N TRP A 8 -5.42 12.19 8.77
CA TRP A 8 -6.58 11.31 8.91
C TRP A 8 -6.25 9.96 8.29
N PHE A 9 -6.52 8.88 9.02
CA PHE A 9 -6.28 7.51 8.56
C PHE A 9 -7.37 6.55 9.01
N ARG A 10 -7.46 5.42 8.29
CA ARG A 10 -8.27 4.25 8.63
C ARG A 10 -7.38 3.23 9.34
N ASP A 11 -7.98 2.42 10.19
CA ASP A 11 -7.31 1.27 10.78
C ASP A 11 -6.96 0.22 9.68
N PRO A 12 -5.67 -0.04 9.39
CA PRO A 12 -5.24 -1.05 8.42
C PRO A 12 -5.80 -2.43 8.70
N HIS A 13 -5.86 -2.83 9.97
CA HIS A 13 -6.26 -4.18 10.35
C HIS A 13 -7.72 -4.42 9.96
N ASN A 14 -8.60 -3.44 10.24
CA ASN A 14 -9.99 -3.48 9.80
C ASN A 14 -10.11 -3.42 8.27
N VAL A 15 -9.29 -2.63 7.58
CA VAL A 15 -9.27 -2.58 6.12
C VAL A 15 -8.88 -3.94 5.52
N ILE A 16 -7.84 -4.59 6.06
CA ILE A 16 -7.36 -5.91 5.61
C ILE A 16 -8.43 -6.97 5.89
N LYS A 17 -9.05 -6.99 7.08
CA LYS A 17 -10.16 -7.90 7.39
C LYS A 17 -11.31 -7.77 6.39
N ASN A 18 -11.67 -6.53 6.04
CA ASN A 18 -12.73 -6.27 5.05
C ASN A 18 -12.32 -6.77 3.66
N MET A 19 -11.06 -6.58 3.25
CA MET A 19 -10.55 -7.13 1.98
C MET A 19 -10.59 -8.66 1.97
N LEU A 20 -10.13 -9.31 3.04
CA LEU A 20 -10.14 -10.78 3.15
C LEU A 20 -11.56 -11.36 3.18
N SER A 21 -12.54 -10.59 3.64
CA SER A 21 -13.95 -10.97 3.67
C SER A 21 -14.69 -10.67 2.35
N ASN A 22 -14.02 -10.13 1.34
CA ASN A 22 -14.66 -9.72 0.09
C ASN A 22 -14.93 -10.93 -0.82
N PRO A 23 -16.20 -11.31 -1.07
CA PRO A 23 -16.52 -12.45 -1.93
C PRO A 23 -16.14 -12.24 -3.40
N ASP A 24 -15.93 -10.98 -3.84
CA ASP A 24 -15.56 -10.67 -5.23
C ASP A 24 -14.15 -11.17 -5.61
N PHE A 25 -13.36 -11.60 -4.62
CA PHE A 25 -12.03 -12.19 -4.79
C PHE A 25 -12.06 -13.71 -4.96
N HIS A 26 -13.24 -14.33 -4.92
CA HIS A 26 -13.37 -15.77 -5.13
C HIS A 26 -12.75 -16.20 -6.47
N LEU A 27 -11.93 -17.25 -6.44
CA LEU A 27 -11.12 -17.78 -7.56
C LEU A 27 -10.04 -16.83 -8.10
N GLU A 28 -9.86 -15.66 -7.49
CA GLU A 28 -8.91 -14.64 -7.93
C GLU A 28 -7.95 -14.23 -6.80
N PHE A 29 -7.62 -15.22 -5.95
CA PHE A 29 -6.92 -15.06 -4.70
C PHE A 29 -6.01 -16.26 -4.43
N ASP A 30 -4.74 -15.97 -4.15
CA ASP A 30 -3.70 -16.95 -3.86
C ASP A 30 -3.50 -17.08 -2.34
N TYR A 31 -3.83 -18.25 -1.79
CA TYR A 31 -3.68 -18.55 -0.35
C TYR A 31 -2.24 -18.90 0.05
N ALA A 32 -1.40 -19.27 -0.90
CA ALA A 32 0.00 -19.63 -0.69
C ALA A 32 0.86 -19.09 -1.83
N PRO A 33 2.16 -18.84 -1.59
CA PRO A 33 3.09 -18.57 -2.68
C PRO A 33 3.11 -19.74 -3.67
N PHE A 34 3.29 -19.41 -4.95
CA PHE A 34 3.32 -20.42 -5.99
C PHE A 34 4.45 -20.17 -6.97
N ARG A 35 4.73 -21.21 -7.75
CA ARG A 35 5.79 -21.19 -8.75
C ARG A 35 5.19 -21.56 -10.10
N GLU A 36 5.19 -20.61 -11.03
CA GLU A 36 4.78 -20.85 -12.43
C GLU A 36 5.99 -20.94 -13.35
N GLU A 37 5.88 -21.83 -14.33
CA GLU A 37 6.83 -22.01 -15.40
C GLU A 37 6.10 -21.97 -16.75
N ASP A 38 6.80 -21.58 -17.81
CA ASP A 38 6.30 -21.61 -19.16
C ASP A 38 6.46 -22.99 -19.82
N ALA A 39 6.00 -23.12 -21.07
CA ALA A 39 6.11 -24.37 -21.83
C ALA A 39 7.57 -24.82 -22.06
N ASN A 40 8.55 -23.93 -21.88
CA ASN A 40 9.98 -24.20 -21.99
C ASN A 40 10.63 -24.43 -20.61
N GLY A 41 9.85 -24.50 -19.53
CA GLY A 41 10.35 -24.62 -18.16
C GLY A 41 10.96 -23.33 -17.60
N GLN A 42 10.73 -22.18 -18.24
CA GLN A 42 11.25 -20.90 -17.77
C GLN A 42 10.31 -20.28 -16.75
N ARG A 43 10.91 -19.70 -15.70
CA ARG A 43 10.19 -19.03 -14.63
C ARG A 43 9.26 -17.93 -15.15
N ARG A 44 8.01 -17.92 -14.69
CA ARG A 44 7.05 -16.85 -14.94
C ARG A 44 6.67 -16.13 -13.65
N TRP A 45 6.65 -14.80 -13.71
CA TRP A 45 6.15 -13.94 -12.65
C TRP A 45 4.93 -13.19 -13.17
N GLY A 46 3.80 -13.37 -12.50
CA GLY A 46 2.52 -12.76 -12.83
C GLY A 46 1.96 -12.04 -11.62
N ASN A 47 1.20 -12.75 -10.80
CA ASN A 47 0.66 -12.24 -9.54
C ASN A 47 1.74 -12.09 -8.48
N PHE A 48 1.48 -11.28 -7.46
CA PHE A 48 2.47 -11.00 -6.40
C PHE A 48 2.97 -12.29 -5.72
N MET A 49 2.07 -13.26 -5.49
CA MET A 49 2.39 -14.53 -4.83
C MET A 49 3.25 -15.48 -5.69
N SER A 50 3.48 -15.17 -6.97
CA SER A 50 4.48 -15.85 -7.81
C SER A 50 5.93 -15.40 -7.56
N GLY A 51 6.13 -14.34 -6.77
CA GLY A 51 7.45 -13.80 -6.47
C GLY A 51 8.23 -14.65 -5.46
N ASP A 52 9.55 -14.77 -5.66
CA ASP A 52 10.42 -15.49 -4.72
C ASP A 52 10.43 -14.86 -3.33
N TRP A 53 10.22 -13.55 -3.25
CA TRP A 53 10.06 -12.87 -1.96
C TRP A 53 8.89 -13.42 -1.15
N ALA A 54 7.72 -13.63 -1.76
CA ALA A 54 6.56 -14.17 -1.06
C ALA A 54 6.81 -15.60 -0.57
N TRP A 55 7.51 -16.40 -1.39
CA TRP A 55 7.95 -17.75 -1.01
C TRP A 55 8.87 -17.73 0.21
N ASN A 56 9.94 -16.91 0.17
CA ASN A 56 10.89 -16.80 1.27
C ASN A 56 10.22 -16.31 2.56
N GLN A 57 9.23 -15.40 2.47
CA GLN A 57 8.48 -14.97 3.66
C GLN A 57 7.64 -16.11 4.25
N ALA A 58 6.98 -16.92 3.41
CA ALA A 58 6.22 -18.06 3.88
C ALA A 58 7.13 -19.11 4.54
N ASP A 59 8.33 -19.36 3.99
CA ASP A 59 9.31 -20.27 4.60
C ASP A 59 9.73 -19.78 5.99
N ILE A 60 10.04 -18.49 6.15
CA ILE A 60 10.40 -17.89 7.45
C ILE A 60 9.26 -18.02 8.45
N ILE A 61 8.01 -17.75 8.03
CA ILE A 61 6.84 -17.87 8.91
C ILE A 61 6.68 -19.33 9.37
N ALA A 62 6.82 -20.29 8.45
CA ALA A 62 6.67 -21.70 8.73
C ALA A 62 7.71 -22.28 9.70
N GLU A 63 8.81 -21.58 9.99
CA GLU A 63 9.76 -21.95 11.05
C GLU A 63 9.14 -21.91 12.46
N ASP A 64 8.09 -21.10 12.67
CA ASP A 64 7.34 -21.05 13.93
C ASP A 64 6.16 -22.04 13.93
N PRO A 65 6.19 -23.10 14.76
CA PRO A 65 5.11 -24.08 14.85
C PRO A 65 3.74 -23.49 15.22
N GLN A 66 3.69 -22.31 15.86
CA GLN A 66 2.42 -21.65 16.19
C GLN A 66 1.70 -21.08 14.97
N THR A 67 2.39 -20.98 13.85
CA THR A 67 1.84 -20.44 12.60
C THR A 67 1.36 -21.53 11.64
N GLU A 68 1.38 -22.80 12.05
CA GLU A 68 0.88 -23.90 11.24
C GLU A 68 -0.55 -23.64 10.74
N GLY A 69 -0.76 -23.77 9.42
CA GLY A 69 -2.05 -23.48 8.77
C GLY A 69 -2.37 -21.99 8.60
N SER A 70 -1.49 -21.07 9.03
CA SER A 70 -1.66 -19.65 8.80
C SER A 70 -1.42 -19.28 7.35
N MET A 71 -2.14 -18.27 6.87
CA MET A 71 -1.95 -17.70 5.54
C MET A 71 -1.06 -16.47 5.62
N PHE A 72 -0.03 -16.44 4.79
CA PHE A 72 0.77 -15.23 4.59
C PHE A 72 -0.06 -14.19 3.81
N VAL A 73 -0.25 -13.00 4.40
CA VAL A 73 -0.97 -11.87 3.79
C VAL A 73 -0.01 -10.70 3.57
N PRO A 74 0.66 -10.62 2.42
CA PRO A 74 1.52 -9.49 2.10
C PRO A 74 0.74 -8.18 2.05
N ILE A 75 1.26 -7.13 2.68
CA ILE A 75 0.67 -5.78 2.66
C ILE A 75 1.46 -4.91 1.68
N ILE A 76 0.76 -4.31 0.72
CA ILE A 76 1.33 -3.40 -0.28
C ILE A 76 0.80 -1.99 -0.01
N LEU A 77 1.72 -1.07 0.24
CA LEU A 77 1.42 0.35 0.41
C LEU A 77 1.94 1.14 -0.79
N GLY A 78 1.13 2.07 -1.29
CA GLY A 78 1.51 2.98 -2.37
C GLY A 78 0.98 4.38 -2.11
N SER A 79 1.77 5.40 -2.43
CA SER A 79 1.30 6.78 -2.39
C SER A 79 1.71 7.49 -3.67
N ASP A 80 0.80 8.24 -4.25
CA ASP A 80 1.07 9.11 -5.40
C ASP A 80 0.39 10.45 -5.19
N LYS A 81 0.93 11.50 -5.79
CA LYS A 81 0.37 12.84 -5.72
C LYS A 81 -0.85 12.93 -6.61
N THR A 82 -2.02 13.22 -6.03
CA THR A 82 -3.28 13.34 -6.79
C THR A 82 -3.91 14.73 -6.61
N THR A 83 -4.35 15.36 -7.70
CA THR A 83 -5.08 16.65 -7.67
C THR A 83 -6.60 16.39 -7.70
N VAL A 84 -7.36 16.88 -6.70
CA VAL A 84 -8.78 16.50 -6.50
C VAL A 84 -9.80 17.50 -7.09
N SER A 85 -9.45 18.76 -7.36
CA SER A 85 -10.23 19.66 -8.25
C SER A 85 -9.47 20.94 -8.64
N VAL A 86 -9.81 21.51 -9.81
CA VAL A 86 -9.24 22.78 -10.32
C VAL A 86 -10.11 24.00 -9.99
N ALA A 87 -11.41 23.79 -9.71
CA ALA A 87 -12.41 24.86 -9.58
C ALA A 87 -12.35 25.66 -8.26
N THR A 88 -11.68 25.15 -7.21
CA THR A 88 -11.61 25.78 -5.88
C THR A 88 -10.18 26.10 -5.40
N GLY A 89 -9.22 26.23 -6.31
CA GLY A 89 -7.91 26.85 -5.99
C GLY A 89 -6.83 25.94 -5.41
N GLN A 90 -6.73 24.69 -5.91
CA GLN A 90 -5.67 23.69 -5.65
C GLN A 90 -5.75 22.93 -4.33
N ASN A 91 -6.26 21.69 -4.45
CA ASN A 91 -6.23 20.65 -3.42
C ASN A 91 -5.49 19.41 -3.95
N ASP A 92 -4.16 19.49 -3.96
CA ASP A 92 -3.30 18.33 -4.15
C ASP A 92 -3.21 17.55 -2.83
N TYR A 93 -3.33 16.22 -2.90
CA TYR A 93 -3.15 15.33 -1.77
C TYR A 93 -2.16 14.23 -2.10
N TYR A 94 -1.55 13.66 -1.07
CA TYR A 94 -0.84 12.40 -1.14
C TYR A 94 -1.68 11.32 -0.45
N PRO A 95 -2.67 10.71 -1.13
CA PRO A 95 -3.33 9.53 -0.60
C PRO A 95 -2.30 8.40 -0.37
N LEU A 96 -2.48 7.69 0.73
CA LEU A 96 -1.84 6.41 0.98
C LEU A 96 -2.86 5.33 0.65
N TYR A 97 -2.50 4.44 -0.26
CA TYR A 97 -3.29 3.29 -0.67
C TYR A 97 -2.74 2.02 -0.03
N LEU A 98 -3.66 1.11 0.32
CA LEU A 98 -3.36 -0.23 0.79
C LEU A 98 -3.97 -1.26 -0.14
N SER A 99 -3.26 -2.36 -0.33
CA SER A 99 -3.73 -3.57 -0.99
C SER A 99 -3.07 -4.79 -0.34
N ILE A 100 -3.73 -5.94 -0.38
CA ILE A 100 -3.12 -7.22 0.00
C ILE A 100 -2.49 -7.87 -1.23
N GLY A 101 -1.38 -8.60 -1.07
CA GLY A 101 -0.63 -9.23 -2.16
C GLY A 101 -1.34 -10.43 -2.78
N ASN A 102 -2.21 -11.09 -2.02
CA ASN A 102 -2.88 -12.34 -2.40
C ASN A 102 -3.85 -12.22 -3.57
N VAL A 103 -4.42 -11.03 -3.82
CA VAL A 103 -5.33 -10.85 -4.96
C VAL A 103 -4.58 -10.83 -6.28
N HIS A 104 -5.17 -11.48 -7.29
CA HIS A 104 -4.65 -11.48 -8.64
C HIS A 104 -4.57 -10.06 -9.23
N ASN A 105 -3.68 -9.87 -10.20
CA ASN A 105 -3.45 -8.55 -10.81
C ASN A 105 -4.66 -7.98 -11.54
N ASN A 106 -5.51 -8.82 -12.11
CA ASN A 106 -6.77 -8.41 -12.75
C ASN A 106 -7.73 -7.78 -11.73
N VAL A 107 -7.86 -8.35 -10.52
CA VAL A 107 -8.71 -7.83 -9.45
C VAL A 107 -8.26 -6.45 -9.00
N ARG A 108 -6.94 -6.23 -8.86
CA ARG A 108 -6.37 -4.91 -8.54
C ARG A 108 -6.79 -3.85 -9.56
N ARG A 109 -6.90 -4.21 -10.83
CA ARG A 109 -7.24 -3.31 -11.94
C ARG A 109 -8.75 -3.15 -12.15
N ALA A 110 -9.57 -4.07 -11.64
CA ALA A 110 -11.01 -4.13 -11.90
C ALA A 110 -11.88 -3.34 -10.90
N HIS A 111 -11.30 -2.45 -10.07
CA HIS A 111 -12.03 -1.65 -9.07
C HIS A 111 -12.88 -2.46 -8.06
N ARG A 112 -12.52 -3.70 -7.75
CA ARG A 112 -13.23 -4.59 -6.80
C ARG A 112 -12.82 -4.36 -5.33
N ASN A 113 -12.54 -3.13 -4.92
CA ASN A 113 -12.01 -2.81 -3.57
C ASN A 113 -10.68 -3.52 -3.20
N ALA A 114 -9.91 -3.99 -4.19
CA ALA A 114 -8.58 -4.57 -3.97
C ALA A 114 -7.50 -3.54 -3.66
N VAL A 115 -7.74 -2.25 -3.93
CA VAL A 115 -6.87 -1.13 -3.58
C VAL A 115 -7.74 -0.06 -2.94
N LEU A 116 -7.42 0.34 -1.71
CA LEU A 116 -8.23 1.30 -0.94
C LEU A 116 -7.37 2.45 -0.41
N PRO A 117 -7.83 3.71 -0.51
CA PRO A 117 -7.20 4.82 0.20
C PRO A 117 -7.44 4.68 1.70
N ILE A 118 -6.36 4.71 2.47
CA ILE A 118 -6.34 4.49 3.91
C ILE A 118 -5.88 5.71 4.70
N ALA A 119 -5.16 6.65 4.09
CA ALA A 119 -4.78 7.91 4.72
C ALA A 119 -4.57 9.02 3.69
N PHE A 120 -4.57 10.27 4.14
CA PHE A 120 -4.09 11.41 3.37
C PHE A 120 -2.86 11.99 4.07
N LEU A 121 -1.70 11.86 3.44
CA LEU A 121 -0.43 12.32 4.01
C LEU A 121 -0.31 13.84 3.91
N SER A 122 0.32 14.43 4.92
CA SER A 122 0.45 15.88 5.04
C SER A 122 1.23 16.48 3.88
N MET A 123 0.71 17.58 3.33
CA MET A 123 1.34 18.32 2.25
C MET A 123 1.43 19.81 2.64
N PRO A 124 2.64 20.34 2.90
CA PRO A 124 2.78 21.72 3.31
C PRO A 124 2.60 22.62 2.08
N LYS A 125 1.88 23.73 2.27
CA LYS A 125 1.70 24.76 1.24
C LYS A 125 2.74 25.86 1.43
N THR A 126 3.24 26.43 0.33
CA THR A 126 4.13 27.59 0.33
C THR A 126 3.86 28.44 -0.89
N ASP A 127 4.25 29.72 -0.85
CA ASP A 127 4.26 30.58 -2.02
C ASP A 127 5.15 30.01 -3.13
N LYS A 128 4.75 30.21 -4.39
CA LYS A 128 5.49 29.75 -5.59
C LYS A 128 6.96 30.20 -5.60
N LYS A 129 7.27 31.36 -5.02
CA LYS A 129 8.64 31.89 -4.91
C LYS A 129 9.57 31.02 -4.03
N TYR A 130 9.01 30.24 -3.11
CA TYR A 130 9.76 29.38 -2.19
C TYR A 130 9.61 27.88 -2.49
N SER A 131 8.80 27.48 -3.49
CA SER A 131 8.55 26.06 -3.79
C SER A 131 9.81 25.29 -4.17
N SER A 132 10.81 26.00 -4.70
CA SER A 132 12.12 25.45 -5.11
C SER A 132 13.22 25.70 -4.08
N ASP A 133 12.91 26.29 -2.92
CA ASP A 133 13.89 26.45 -1.83
C ASP A 133 14.33 25.06 -1.33
N PRO A 134 15.63 24.73 -1.33
CA PRO A 134 16.13 23.45 -0.81
C PRO A 134 15.66 23.13 0.60
N LYS A 135 15.52 24.15 1.48
CA LYS A 135 15.01 23.97 2.84
C LYS A 135 13.55 23.52 2.84
N PHE A 136 12.72 24.13 2.01
CA PHE A 136 11.31 23.77 1.87
C PHE A 136 11.15 22.38 1.25
N VAL A 137 11.92 22.05 0.21
CA VAL A 137 11.91 20.71 -0.40
C VAL A 137 12.28 19.63 0.62
N LYS A 138 13.29 19.89 1.46
CA LYS A 138 13.68 18.98 2.55
C LYS A 138 12.56 18.84 3.58
N PHE A 139 11.98 19.96 4.04
CA PHE A 139 10.87 19.96 4.99
C PHE A 139 9.68 19.16 4.46
N ARG A 140 9.28 19.36 3.20
CA ARG A 140 8.19 18.61 2.56
C ARG A 140 8.44 17.10 2.56
N ARG A 141 9.67 16.66 2.27
CA ARG A 141 10.04 15.24 2.32
C ARG A 141 9.99 14.70 3.74
N GLN A 142 10.52 15.45 4.71
CA GLN A 142 10.48 15.06 6.12
C GLN A 142 9.04 14.92 6.61
N LEU A 143 8.18 15.90 6.30
CA LEU A 143 6.78 15.88 6.70
C LEU A 143 6.02 14.69 6.08
N PHE A 144 6.29 14.36 4.82
CA PHE A 144 5.72 13.16 4.18
C PHE A 144 6.11 11.88 4.94
N HIS A 145 7.40 11.69 5.23
CA HIS A 145 7.88 10.50 5.94
C HIS A 145 7.41 10.46 7.40
N SER A 146 7.34 11.59 8.09
CA SER A 146 6.78 11.70 9.44
C SER A 146 5.28 11.38 9.47
N SER A 147 4.53 11.80 8.44
CA SER A 147 3.10 11.44 8.32
C SER A 147 2.93 9.93 8.10
N LEU A 148 3.82 9.32 7.30
CA LEU A 148 3.81 7.88 7.06
C LEU A 148 4.21 7.08 8.32
N SER A 149 5.16 7.56 9.12
CA SER A 149 5.58 6.87 10.34
C SER A 149 4.52 6.91 11.44
N MET A 150 3.74 7.99 11.54
CA MET A 150 2.59 8.03 12.45
C MET A 150 1.57 6.93 12.14
N TYR A 151 1.35 6.62 10.86
CA TYR A 151 0.49 5.51 10.46
C TYR A 151 1.04 4.14 10.90
N GLY A 152 2.37 3.94 10.82
CA GLY A 152 3.02 2.69 11.24
C GLY A 152 3.02 2.46 12.75
N ASN A 153 2.97 3.52 13.57
CA ASN A 153 3.06 3.46 15.03
C ASN A 153 1.69 3.52 15.75
N ALA A 154 0.59 3.74 15.00
CA ALA A 154 -0.76 3.86 15.55
C ALA A 154 -1.51 2.52 15.65
N ASN A 155 -0.87 1.40 15.28
CA ASN A 155 -1.45 0.05 15.23
C ASN A 155 -0.62 -0.95 16.03
#